data_AF-A0ABD0NFA8-F1
#
_entry.id   AF-A0ABD0NFA8-F1
#
_cell.length_a   1.000
_cell.length_b   1.000
_cell.length_c   1.000
_cell.angle_alpha   90.00
_cell.angle_beta   90.00
_cell.angle_gamma   90.00
#
_symmetry.space_group_name_H-M   'P 1'
#
loop_
_entity.id
_entity.type
_entity.pdbx_description
1 polymer ?
#
loop_
_entity_poly.entity_id
_entity_poly.type
_entity_poly.pdbx_seq_one_letter_code
_entity_poly.pdbx_strand_id
1 'polypeptide(L)' 'LSANEDGYDPIVWNASAETHPPWLRFHLGITRWQMYQQKDPNLSALTQQLASHRIVSA' A
#
# COMPACT_ATOMS: atom_id res chain seq x y z
N LEU A 1 10.64 14.80 26.21
CA LEU A 1 10.55 13.74 25.17
C LEU A 1 9.57 14.24 24.11
N SER A 2 10.00 15.15 23.23
CA SER A 2 9.20 15.53 22.06
C SER A 2 9.72 14.69 20.90
N ALA A 3 8.89 13.77 20.42
CA ALA A 3 9.16 13.06 19.18
C ALA A 3 9.26 14.11 18.06
N ASN A 4 10.33 14.05 17.27
CA ASN A 4 10.58 14.96 16.16
C ASN A 4 9.39 14.94 15.18
N GLU A 5 8.66 16.05 15.11
CA GLU A 5 7.55 16.29 14.16
C GLU A 5 8.08 16.78 12.79
N ASP A 6 9.40 17.00 12.66
CA ASP A 6 10.08 17.61 11.50
C ASP A 6 10.34 16.69 10.29
N GLY A 7 9.76 15.50 10.23
CA GLY A 7 10.10 14.50 9.19
C GLY A 7 8.96 13.84 8.45
N TYR A 8 7.70 14.06 8.86
CA TYR A 8 6.55 13.39 8.27
C TYR A 8 5.77 14.36 7.40
N ASP A 9 6.13 14.42 6.11
CA ASP A 9 5.32 15.09 5.11
C ASP A 9 4.30 14.09 4.54
N PRO A 10 3.01 14.17 4.92
CA PRO A 10 1.98 13.20 4.50
C PRO A 10 1.70 13.27 2.99
N ILE A 11 2.16 14.31 2.29
CA ILE A 11 1.87 14.58 0.89
C ILE A 11 2.87 13.84 -0.01
N VAL A 12 4.15 13.76 0.37
CA VAL A 12 5.19 13.08 -0.42
C VAL A 12 4.92 11.58 -0.59
N TRP A 13 4.39 10.91 0.43
CA TRP A 13 4.19 9.45 0.39
C TRP A 13 3.02 9.01 -0.50
N ASN A 14 2.00 9.85 -0.72
CA ASN A 14 0.84 9.53 -1.57
C ASN A 14 0.94 10.05 -3.01
N ALA A 15 1.90 10.94 -3.30
CA ALA A 15 2.05 11.55 -4.62
C ALA A 15 2.42 10.54 -5.75
N SER A 16 2.85 9.33 -5.37
CA SER A 16 3.34 8.29 -6.29
C SER A 16 2.40 7.07 -6.38
N ALA A 17 1.10 7.25 -6.11
CA ALA A 17 0.11 6.17 -6.11
C ALA A 17 0.03 5.36 -7.43
N GLU A 18 0.44 5.96 -8.55
CA GLU A 18 0.48 5.31 -9.86
C GLU A 18 1.73 4.45 -10.09
N THR A 19 2.86 4.77 -9.43
CA THR A 19 4.14 4.05 -9.59
C THR A 19 4.38 3.00 -8.50
N HIS A 20 3.55 2.95 -7.46
CA HIS A 20 3.70 2.00 -6.37
C HIS A 20 3.35 0.56 -6.78
N PRO A 21 4.06 -0.44 -6.23
CA PRO A 21 3.70 -1.84 -6.43
C PRO A 21 2.33 -2.15 -5.79
N PRO A 22 1.58 -3.15 -6.30
CA PRO A 22 0.23 -3.46 -5.84
C PRO A 22 0.10 -3.70 -4.33
N TRP A 23 1.10 -4.34 -3.72
CA TRP A 23 1.12 -4.58 -2.27
C TRP A 23 1.17 -3.27 -1.47
N LEU A 24 1.96 -2.29 -1.93
CA LEU A 24 2.10 -1.03 -1.22
C LEU A 24 0.80 -0.24 -1.32
N ARG A 25 0.23 -0.13 -2.52
CA ARG A 25 -1.07 0.52 -2.75
C ARG A 25 -2.18 -0.05 -1.87
N PHE A 26 -2.20 -1.38 -1.69
CA PHE A 26 -3.14 -2.04 -0.79
C PHE A 26 -2.97 -1.56 0.65
N HIS A 27 -1.75 -1.52 1.17
CA HIS A 27 -1.50 -1.05 2.55
C HIS A 27 -1.88 0.41 2.75
N LEU A 28 -1.70 1.27 1.74
CA LEU A 28 -2.09 2.68 1.81
C LEU A 28 -3.61 2.90 1.73
N GLY A 29 -4.35 1.96 1.14
CA GLY A 29 -5.81 2.00 1.05
C GLY A 29 -6.53 1.53 2.32
N ILE A 30 -5.82 0.95 3.29
CA ILE A 30 -6.42 0.46 4.53
C ILE A 30 -6.90 1.64 5.37
N THR A 31 -8.17 1.61 5.75
CA THR A 31 -8.77 2.60 6.65
C THR A 31 -9.15 1.95 7.96
N ARG A 32 -9.53 2.75 8.96
CA ARG A 32 -10.08 2.25 10.24
C ARG A 32 -11.29 1.33 10.06
N TRP A 33 -12.04 1.48 8.96
CA TRP A 33 -13.36 0.88 8.78
C TRP A 33 -13.37 -0.30 7.82
N GLN A 34 -12.43 -0.33 6.88
CA GLN A 34 -12.34 -1.38 5.86
C GLN A 34 -10.89 -1.55 5.44
N MET A 35 -10.50 -2.81 5.18
CA MET A 35 -9.18 -3.13 4.62
C MET A 35 -9.06 -2.79 3.14
N TYR A 36 -10.14 -2.91 2.38
CA TYR A 36 -10.17 -2.59 0.95
C TYR A 36 -11.59 -2.24 0.52
N GLN A 37 -11.75 -1.52 -0.59
CA GLN A 37 -13.06 -1.25 -1.18
C GLN A 37 -13.57 -2.48 -1.95
N GLN A 38 -14.87 -2.75 -1.94
CA GLN A 38 -15.45 -3.92 -2.64
C GLN A 38 -15.10 -3.97 -4.13
N LYS A 39 -14.93 -2.80 -4.77
CA LYS A 39 -14.58 -2.66 -6.19
C LYS A 39 -13.19 -2.05 -6.36
N ASP A 40 -12.25 -2.37 -5.46
CA ASP A 40 -10.87 -1.90 -5.59
C ASP A 40 -10.18 -2.59 -6.78
N PRO A 41 -9.79 -1.85 -7.85
CA PRO A 41 -9.10 -2.43 -8.99
C PRO A 41 -7.71 -2.98 -8.63
N ASN A 42 -7.06 -2.47 -7.58
CA ASN A 42 -5.74 -2.90 -7.14
C ASN A 42 -5.72 -4.35 -6.63
N LEU A 43 -6.85 -4.87 -6.13
CA LEU A 43 -6.95 -6.24 -5.64
C LEU A 43 -6.61 -7.26 -6.72
N SER A 44 -7.12 -7.06 -7.94
CA SER A 44 -6.84 -7.98 -9.06
C SER A 44 -5.34 -8.09 -9.36
N ALA A 45 -4.65 -6.93 -9.42
CA ALA A 45 -3.22 -6.85 -9.66
C ALA A 45 -2.42 -7.44 -8.48
N LEU A 46 -2.84 -7.19 -7.24
CA LEU A 46 -2.21 -7.74 -6.04
C LEU A 46 -2.32 -9.27 -6.00
N THR A 47 -3.51 -9.84 -6.22
CA THR A 47 -3.70 -11.29 -6.20
C THR A 47 -2.89 -11.98 -7.31
N GLN A 48 -2.87 -11.40 -8.52
CA GLN A 48 -2.03 -11.92 -9.60
C GLN A 48 -0.54 -11.86 -9.25
N GLN A 49 -0.09 -10.78 -8.61
CA GLN A 49 1.29 -10.65 -8.16
C GLN A 49 1.61 -11.73 -7.11
N LEU A 50 0.77 -11.91 -6.09
CA LEU A 50 0.98 -12.93 -5.05
C LEU A 50 1.00 -14.35 -5.62
N ALA A 51 0.17 -14.63 -6.63
CA ALA A 51 0.10 -15.94 -7.27
C ALA A 51 1.33 -16.27 -8.14
N SER A 52 2.02 -15.26 -8.66
CA SER A 52 3.16 -15.42 -9.57
C SER A 52 4.52 -15.12 -8.95
N HIS A 53 4.55 -14.39 -7.83
CA HIS A 53 5.81 -13.99 -7.20
C HIS A 53 6.52 -15.22 -6.64
N ARG A 54 7.81 -15.33 -6.94
CA ARG A 54 8.66 -16.39 -6.40
C ARG A 54 8.82 -16.20 -4.88
N ILE A 55 8.71 -17.30 -4.13
CA ILE A 55 9.03 -17.30 -2.69
C ILE A 55 10.54 -17.12 -2.52
N VAL A 56 10.93 -16.06 -1.81
CA VAL A 56 12.34 -15.72 -1.53
C VAL A 56 12.81 -16.14 -0.13
N SER A 57 11.88 -16.34 0.81
CA SER A 57 12.13 -16.81 2.18
C SER A 57 10.89 -17.55 2.69
N ALA A 58 11.08 -18.60 3.50
CA ALA A 58 10.03 -19.41 4.12
C ALA A 58 10.36 -19.72 5.59
#